data_AF-A0A968GT55-F1
#
_entry.id   AF-A0A968GT55-F1
#
_cell.length_a   1.000
_cell.length_b   1.000
_cell.length_c   1.000
_cell.angle_alpha   90.00
_cell.angle_beta   90.00
_cell.angle_gamma   90.00
#
_symmetry.space_group_name_H-M   'P 1'
#
loop_
_entity.id
_entity.type
_entity.pdbx_description
1 polymer ?
#
loop_
_entity_poly.entity_id
_entity_poly.type
_entity_poly.pdbx_seq_one_letter_code
_entity_poly.pdbx_strand_id
1 'polypeptide(L)'
;MSFKLVYLSQQDPQWKNDLLGFGDPGDTIGYVGCALTSTAMLLSGHGYPETPKTLNEKLKNAGGFVSSAIAWSAVSKIHPNVTLKAFIPCSTSDAPLAQIDAALAAGQPAIVQVDTSPAPGIQTHWVVIYARKGDDYLMLDPWPYQPDITKEDYLMKRYAQGNTLKRAISHVILYEAYGSGGPISTPSTPTTTTPPSTPTTGTTTPGGPSARVKADVTWGLNIRSSIDTSSMANVVASVPAGTQLLLLEADGPSKVGAVNQWVRVRTQDGKEGFAAAWYLEKVEAPAPAQPTAPAPGPVKEAPVPAPP
;
A
#
# COMPACT_ATOMS: atom_id res chain seq x y z
N MET A 1 -4.04 7.74 -10.98
CA MET A 1 -5.51 7.69 -10.81
C MET A 1 -5.82 7.05 -9.46
N SER A 2 -6.84 7.56 -8.74
CA SER A 2 -7.31 6.93 -7.51
C SER A 2 -8.00 5.60 -7.81
N PHE A 3 -7.87 4.63 -6.92
CA PHE A 3 -8.61 3.37 -7.04
C PHE A 3 -10.10 3.64 -6.93
N LYS A 4 -10.93 2.93 -7.70
CA LYS A 4 -12.39 2.98 -7.62
C LYS A 4 -12.92 1.61 -7.24
N LEU A 5 -13.87 1.53 -6.31
CA LEU A 5 -14.53 0.25 -6.04
C LEU A 5 -15.19 -0.27 -7.32
N VAL A 6 -14.77 -1.45 -7.77
CA VAL A 6 -15.42 -2.21 -8.84
C VAL A 6 -15.72 -3.58 -8.28
N TYR A 7 -17.01 -3.88 -8.14
CA TYR A 7 -17.44 -5.20 -7.70
C TYR A 7 -17.63 -6.13 -8.89
N LEU A 8 -17.03 -7.31 -8.79
CA LEU A 8 -17.21 -8.41 -9.72
C LEU A 8 -17.48 -9.65 -8.88
N SER A 9 -18.49 -10.42 -9.26
CA SER A 9 -18.77 -11.69 -8.60
C SER A 9 -18.24 -12.84 -9.43
N GLN A 10 -17.68 -13.85 -8.77
CA GLN A 10 -17.30 -15.08 -9.47
C GLN A 10 -18.55 -15.83 -9.96
N GLN A 11 -19.71 -15.60 -9.35
CA GLN A 11 -21.01 -16.21 -9.69
C GLN A 11 -21.73 -15.58 -10.87
N ASP A 12 -21.15 -14.57 -11.53
CA ASP A 12 -21.84 -13.90 -12.64
C ASP A 12 -22.14 -14.87 -13.79
N PRO A 13 -23.39 -14.94 -14.30
CA PRO A 13 -23.77 -15.81 -15.42
C PRO A 13 -22.89 -15.68 -16.67
N GLN A 14 -22.25 -14.53 -16.90
CA GLN A 14 -21.41 -14.30 -18.07
C GLN A 14 -20.12 -15.14 -18.10
N TRP A 15 -19.65 -15.61 -16.93
CA TRP A 15 -18.37 -16.32 -16.82
C TRP A 15 -18.32 -17.43 -15.78
N LYS A 16 -19.32 -17.58 -14.90
CA LYS A 16 -19.31 -18.59 -13.83
C LYS A 16 -19.13 -20.03 -14.31
N ASN A 17 -19.48 -20.32 -15.56
CA ASN A 17 -19.36 -21.65 -16.17
C ASN A 17 -18.07 -21.81 -16.99
N ASP A 18 -17.27 -20.75 -17.15
CA ASP A 18 -15.99 -20.83 -17.86
C ASP A 18 -14.97 -21.57 -17.00
N LEU A 19 -14.14 -22.41 -17.63
CA LEU A 19 -13.05 -23.13 -16.98
C LEU A 19 -12.01 -22.15 -16.43
N LEU A 20 -11.63 -22.31 -15.16
CA LEU A 20 -10.60 -21.50 -14.50
C LEU A 20 -9.22 -22.02 -14.88
N GLY A 21 -8.41 -21.16 -15.52
CA GLY A 21 -7.05 -21.51 -15.92
C GLY A 21 -6.99 -22.79 -16.76
N PHE A 22 -6.28 -23.78 -16.22
CA PHE A 22 -6.14 -25.13 -16.75
C PHE A 22 -6.61 -26.18 -15.74
N GLY A 23 -7.58 -25.83 -14.90
CA GLY A 23 -8.16 -26.73 -13.90
C GLY A 23 -8.93 -27.90 -14.50
N ASP A 24 -9.39 -28.79 -13.63
CA ASP A 24 -10.27 -29.90 -14.02
C ASP A 24 -11.62 -29.38 -14.54
N PRO A 25 -12.40 -30.17 -15.31
CA PRO A 25 -13.67 -29.70 -15.91
C PRO A 25 -14.70 -29.10 -14.93
N GLY A 26 -14.57 -29.37 -13.62
CA GLY A 26 -15.41 -28.78 -12.56
C GLY A 26 -14.86 -27.50 -11.92
N ASP A 27 -13.59 -27.16 -12.15
CA ASP A 27 -12.92 -25.97 -11.63
C ASP A 27 -13.31 -24.75 -12.47
N THR A 28 -14.55 -24.32 -12.36
CA THR A 28 -15.02 -23.12 -13.07
C THR A 28 -14.71 -21.85 -12.29
N ILE A 29 -14.75 -20.71 -12.97
CA ILE A 29 -14.66 -19.39 -12.31
C ILE A 29 -15.72 -19.27 -11.20
N GLY A 30 -16.94 -19.76 -11.44
CA GLY A 30 -18.02 -19.72 -10.46
C GLY A 30 -17.76 -20.57 -9.21
N TYR A 31 -17.07 -21.69 -9.36
CA TYR A 31 -16.82 -22.64 -8.29
C TYR A 31 -15.60 -22.27 -7.45
N VAL A 32 -14.45 -21.99 -8.08
CA VAL A 32 -13.16 -21.79 -7.40
C VAL A 32 -12.42 -20.51 -7.82
N GLY A 33 -13.11 -19.56 -8.47
CA GLY A 33 -12.51 -18.35 -9.06
C GLY A 33 -12.35 -17.13 -8.13
N CYS A 34 -12.38 -17.30 -6.80
CA CYS A 34 -12.31 -16.17 -5.86
C CYS A 34 -11.02 -15.35 -5.99
N ALA A 35 -9.86 -16.01 -6.16
CA ALA A 35 -8.58 -15.34 -6.34
C ALA A 35 -8.50 -14.55 -7.66
N LEU A 36 -8.95 -15.17 -8.75
CA LEU A 36 -9.02 -14.54 -10.07
C LEU A 36 -9.95 -13.32 -10.04
N THR A 37 -11.14 -13.47 -9.46
CA THR A 37 -12.15 -12.41 -9.40
C THR A 37 -11.67 -11.25 -8.52
N SER A 38 -11.04 -11.54 -7.37
CA SER A 38 -10.42 -10.52 -6.52
C SER A 38 -9.32 -9.75 -7.25
N THR A 39 -8.50 -10.45 -8.05
CA THR A 39 -7.49 -9.82 -8.89
C THR A 39 -8.11 -8.94 -9.98
N ALA A 40 -9.20 -9.39 -10.60
CA ALA A 40 -9.93 -8.59 -11.59
C ALA A 40 -10.54 -7.32 -10.97
N MET A 41 -11.10 -7.40 -9.74
CA MET A 41 -11.60 -6.22 -9.02
C MET A 41 -10.48 -5.22 -8.71
N LEU A 42 -9.31 -5.71 -8.28
CA LEU A 42 -8.13 -4.87 -8.04
C LEU A 42 -7.70 -4.15 -9.33
N LEU A 43 -7.54 -4.89 -10.43
CA LEU A 43 -7.11 -4.31 -11.71
C LEU A 43 -8.15 -3.32 -12.25
N SER A 44 -9.43 -3.69 -12.21
CA SER A 44 -10.53 -2.80 -12.62
C SER A 44 -10.63 -1.53 -11.80
N GLY A 45 -10.43 -1.63 -10.49
CA GLY A 45 -10.42 -0.44 -9.65
C GLY A 45 -9.25 0.50 -9.92
N HIS A 46 -8.11 -0.02 -10.40
CA HIS A 46 -7.01 0.81 -10.92
C HIS A 46 -7.21 1.30 -12.37
N GLY A 47 -8.34 0.98 -13.00
CA GLY A 47 -8.73 1.47 -14.32
C GLY A 47 -8.35 0.55 -15.49
N TYR A 48 -7.86 -0.67 -15.22
CA TYR A 48 -7.64 -1.67 -16.25
C TYR A 48 -8.97 -2.38 -16.57
N PRO A 49 -9.41 -2.48 -17.84
CA PRO A 49 -10.72 -3.04 -18.17
C PRO A 49 -10.72 -4.58 -18.06
N GLU A 50 -10.68 -5.11 -16.83
CA GLU A 50 -10.61 -6.54 -16.55
C GLU A 50 -11.87 -7.07 -15.87
N THR A 51 -12.45 -8.09 -16.49
CA THR A 51 -13.44 -8.98 -15.88
C THR A 51 -12.77 -10.29 -15.49
N PRO A 52 -13.43 -11.17 -14.69
CA PRO A 52 -12.87 -12.50 -14.42
C PRO A 52 -12.61 -13.26 -15.72
N LYS A 53 -13.53 -13.17 -16.70
CA LYS A 53 -13.37 -13.78 -18.02
C LYS A 53 -12.13 -13.28 -18.77
N THR A 54 -12.00 -11.96 -18.94
CA THR A 54 -10.88 -11.39 -19.73
C THR A 54 -9.55 -11.62 -19.06
N LEU A 55 -9.50 -11.54 -17.72
CA LEU A 55 -8.29 -11.80 -16.96
C LEU A 55 -7.90 -13.28 -17.01
N ASN A 56 -8.87 -14.21 -16.95
CA ASN A 56 -8.63 -15.65 -17.07
C ASN A 56 -7.90 -15.97 -18.39
N GLU A 57 -8.40 -15.46 -19.51
CA GLU A 57 -7.81 -15.72 -20.82
C GLU A 57 -6.42 -15.08 -20.98
N LYS A 58 -6.23 -13.85 -20.48
CA LYS A 58 -4.92 -13.19 -20.50
C LYS A 58 -3.88 -13.93 -19.65
N LEU A 59 -4.28 -14.42 -18.47
CA LEU A 59 -3.42 -15.22 -17.60
C LEU A 59 -3.09 -16.57 -18.21
N LYS A 60 -4.04 -17.27 -18.84
CA LYS A 60 -3.75 -18.53 -19.57
C LYS A 60 -2.67 -18.32 -20.62
N ASN A 61 -2.76 -17.24 -21.40
CA ASN A 61 -1.78 -16.91 -22.44
C ASN A 61 -0.41 -16.47 -21.88
N ALA A 62 -0.36 -15.97 -20.65
CA ALA A 62 0.87 -15.51 -20.00
C ALA A 62 1.55 -16.56 -19.11
N GLY A 63 1.08 -17.82 -19.12
CA GLY A 63 1.53 -18.86 -18.18
C GLY A 63 1.18 -18.52 -16.73
N GLY A 64 0.02 -17.89 -16.54
CA GLY A 64 -0.45 -17.31 -15.28
C GLY A 64 -1.25 -18.26 -14.41
N PHE A 65 -1.23 -19.57 -14.70
CA PHE A 65 -1.94 -20.59 -13.94
C PHE A 65 -1.10 -21.85 -13.75
N VAL A 66 -1.28 -22.46 -12.58
CA VAL A 66 -0.93 -23.87 -12.31
C VAL A 66 -2.24 -24.58 -11.97
N SER A 67 -2.75 -25.41 -12.87
CA SER A 67 -4.13 -25.89 -12.81
C SER A 67 -5.11 -24.70 -12.72
N SER A 68 -5.97 -24.64 -11.70
CA SER A 68 -6.89 -23.54 -11.39
C SER A 68 -6.29 -22.43 -10.51
N ALA A 69 -5.06 -22.61 -10.00
CA ALA A 69 -4.41 -21.63 -9.12
C ALA A 69 -3.70 -20.52 -9.91
N ILE A 70 -3.98 -19.27 -9.55
CA ILE A 70 -3.34 -18.10 -10.16
C ILE A 70 -1.85 -18.02 -9.79
N ALA A 71 -0.99 -17.79 -10.79
CA ALA A 71 0.39 -17.41 -10.58
C ALA A 71 0.47 -15.89 -10.44
N TRP A 72 0.45 -15.39 -9.20
CA TRP A 72 0.35 -13.95 -8.88
C TRP A 72 1.36 -13.05 -9.60
N SER A 73 2.58 -13.52 -9.84
CA SER A 73 3.60 -12.74 -10.56
C SER A 73 3.26 -12.51 -12.03
N ALA A 74 2.42 -13.37 -12.65
CA ALA A 74 2.01 -13.25 -14.05
C ALA A 74 1.10 -12.04 -14.32
N VAL A 75 0.46 -11.47 -13.29
CA VAL A 75 -0.29 -10.22 -13.42
C VAL A 75 0.61 -9.10 -13.97
N SER A 76 1.84 -8.99 -13.47
CA SER A 76 2.81 -7.99 -13.93
C SER A 76 3.27 -8.21 -15.38
N LYS A 77 3.06 -9.41 -15.95
CA LYS A 77 3.34 -9.67 -17.37
C LYS A 77 2.23 -9.15 -18.28
N ILE A 78 0.98 -9.17 -17.80
CA ILE A 78 -0.20 -8.68 -18.52
C ILE A 78 -0.32 -7.16 -18.38
N HIS A 79 -0.08 -6.65 -17.17
CA HIS A 79 -0.12 -5.24 -16.82
C HIS A 79 1.23 -4.81 -16.22
N PRO A 80 2.21 -4.40 -17.03
CA PRO A 80 3.57 -4.06 -16.56
C PRO A 80 3.64 -2.95 -15.52
N ASN A 81 2.63 -2.08 -15.48
CA ASN A 81 2.50 -1.02 -14.48
C ASN A 81 1.90 -1.52 -13.16
N VAL A 82 1.55 -2.80 -13.03
CA VAL A 82 1.05 -3.41 -11.79
C VAL A 82 2.06 -4.47 -11.33
N THR A 83 2.80 -4.18 -10.27
CA THR A 83 3.88 -5.03 -9.78
C THR A 83 3.48 -5.74 -8.49
N LEU A 84 3.77 -7.04 -8.40
CA LEU A 84 3.63 -7.79 -7.16
C LEU A 84 4.69 -7.33 -6.15
N LYS A 85 4.26 -6.76 -5.02
CA LYS A 85 5.15 -6.26 -3.96
C LYS A 85 5.25 -7.20 -2.77
N ALA A 86 4.18 -7.94 -2.48
CA ALA A 86 4.17 -8.86 -1.37
C ALA A 86 3.33 -10.10 -1.67
N PHE A 87 3.87 -11.24 -1.25
CA PHE A 87 3.22 -12.56 -1.24
C PHE A 87 3.55 -13.18 0.12
N ILE A 88 2.65 -13.01 1.08
CA ILE A 88 2.95 -13.25 2.50
C ILE A 88 2.02 -14.35 3.05
N PRO A 89 2.51 -15.60 3.17
CA PRO A 89 1.76 -16.65 3.86
C PRO A 89 1.68 -16.33 5.36
N CYS A 90 0.46 -16.42 5.92
CA CYS A 90 0.15 -16.12 7.32
C CYS A 90 -0.56 -17.31 8.01
N SER A 91 -0.51 -18.51 7.42
CA SER A 91 -1.19 -19.69 7.96
C SER A 91 -0.73 -20.04 9.38
N THR A 92 0.54 -19.82 9.69
CA THR A 92 1.16 -20.12 10.99
C THR A 92 1.65 -18.87 11.75
N SER A 93 1.46 -17.67 11.20
CA SER A 93 1.93 -16.39 11.77
C SER A 93 0.90 -15.28 11.65
N ASP A 94 0.93 -14.28 12.53
CA ASP A 94 0.02 -13.14 12.43
C ASP A 94 0.19 -12.39 11.09
N ALA A 95 -0.92 -12.02 10.46
CA ALA A 95 -0.91 -11.18 9.28
C ALA A 95 -0.34 -9.79 9.57
N PRO A 96 0.46 -9.21 8.67
CA PRO A 96 1.14 -7.94 8.89
C PRO A 96 0.18 -6.76 8.69
N LEU A 97 -0.70 -6.53 9.67
CA LEU A 97 -1.75 -5.49 9.58
C LEU A 97 -1.18 -4.11 9.25
N ALA A 98 -0.05 -3.73 9.84
CA ALA A 98 0.61 -2.46 9.54
C ALA A 98 1.03 -2.32 8.07
N GLN A 99 1.42 -3.41 7.41
CA GLN A 99 1.79 -3.40 6.00
C GLN A 99 0.54 -3.34 5.10
N ILE A 100 -0.54 -4.01 5.49
CA ILE A 100 -1.85 -3.89 4.82
C ILE A 100 -2.34 -2.44 4.93
N ASP A 101 -2.36 -1.87 6.14
CA ASP A 101 -2.81 -0.50 6.39
C ASP A 101 -1.98 0.52 5.61
N ALA A 102 -0.66 0.31 5.49
CA ALA A 102 0.21 1.14 4.67
C ALA A 102 -0.14 1.06 3.17
N ALA A 103 -0.42 -0.13 2.64
CA ALA A 103 -0.86 -0.30 1.26
C ALA A 103 -2.21 0.40 1.00
N LEU A 104 -3.18 0.23 1.90
CA LEU A 104 -4.48 0.91 1.81
C LEU A 104 -4.33 2.43 1.85
N ALA A 105 -3.47 2.94 2.73
CA ALA A 105 -3.15 4.36 2.82
C ALA A 105 -2.44 4.91 1.55
N ALA A 106 -1.76 4.06 0.80
CA ALA A 106 -1.16 4.35 -0.50
C ALA A 106 -2.13 4.18 -1.69
N GLY A 107 -3.41 3.86 -1.42
CA GLY A 107 -4.41 3.64 -2.45
C GLY A 107 -4.34 2.26 -3.12
N GLN A 108 -3.61 1.32 -2.51
CA GLN A 108 -3.41 -0.04 -3.00
C GLN A 108 -4.24 -1.02 -2.17
N PRO A 109 -5.35 -1.56 -2.69
CA PRO A 109 -6.12 -2.56 -1.97
C PRO A 109 -5.31 -3.85 -1.80
N ALA A 110 -5.62 -4.60 -0.75
CA ALA A 110 -4.97 -5.87 -0.46
C ALA A 110 -5.87 -7.03 -0.85
N ILE A 111 -5.34 -8.04 -1.55
CA ILE A 111 -6.05 -9.30 -1.75
C ILE A 111 -5.62 -10.22 -0.61
N VAL A 112 -6.58 -10.76 0.15
CA VAL A 112 -6.27 -11.62 1.29
C VAL A 112 -6.98 -12.96 1.20
N GLN A 113 -6.31 -13.99 1.69
CA GLN A 113 -6.91 -15.30 1.90
C GLN A 113 -7.50 -15.35 3.31
N VAL A 114 -8.69 -15.93 3.41
CA VAL A 114 -9.43 -16.16 4.65
C VAL A 114 -9.99 -17.57 4.69
N ASP A 115 -10.37 -18.01 5.88
CA ASP A 115 -11.05 -19.28 6.08
C ASP A 115 -12.57 -19.12 6.09
N THR A 116 -13.26 -19.87 5.24
CA THR A 116 -14.73 -19.84 5.15
C THR A 116 -15.41 -20.73 6.19
N SER A 117 -14.65 -21.57 6.92
CA SER A 117 -15.22 -22.49 7.89
C SER A 117 -14.24 -22.85 9.00
N PRO A 118 -14.71 -23.07 10.24
CA PRO A 118 -13.87 -23.60 11.31
C PRO A 118 -13.56 -25.11 11.17
N ALA A 119 -14.06 -25.78 10.12
CA ALA A 119 -13.83 -27.20 9.89
C ALA A 119 -12.35 -27.52 9.61
N PRO A 120 -11.88 -28.75 9.88
CA PRO A 120 -10.52 -29.16 9.56
C PRO A 120 -10.21 -29.07 8.05
N GLY A 121 -9.12 -28.39 7.70
CA GLY A 121 -8.71 -28.12 6.32
C GLY A 121 -9.13 -26.73 5.86
N ILE A 122 -8.24 -26.01 5.16
CA ILE A 122 -8.53 -24.63 4.75
C ILE A 122 -9.58 -24.65 3.65
N GLN A 123 -10.79 -24.15 3.94
CA GLN A 123 -11.74 -23.83 2.88
C GLN A 123 -11.41 -22.44 2.35
N THR A 124 -10.40 -22.42 1.46
CA THR A 124 -9.73 -21.20 1.01
C THR A 124 -10.66 -20.28 0.26
N HIS A 125 -10.73 -19.03 0.72
CA HIS A 125 -11.42 -17.97 0.01
C HIS A 125 -10.58 -16.71 -0.07
N TRP A 126 -10.76 -15.96 -1.15
CA TRP A 126 -9.98 -14.77 -1.44
C TRP A 126 -10.91 -13.58 -1.62
N VAL A 127 -10.59 -12.47 -0.93
CA VAL A 127 -11.36 -11.23 -0.95
C VAL A 127 -10.42 -10.03 -1.14
N VAL A 128 -10.97 -8.88 -1.54
CA VAL A 128 -10.22 -7.62 -1.65
C VAL A 128 -10.55 -6.74 -0.45
N ILE A 129 -9.58 -6.45 0.41
CA ILE A 129 -9.70 -5.42 1.42
C ILE A 129 -9.38 -4.05 0.81
N TYR A 130 -10.23 -3.06 1.10
CA TYR A 130 -10.09 -1.72 0.52
C TYR A 130 -10.07 -0.58 1.54
N ALA A 131 -10.43 -0.81 2.81
CA ALA A 131 -10.35 0.21 3.85
C ALA A 131 -10.29 -0.40 5.25
N ARG A 132 -9.60 0.30 6.17
CA ARG A 132 -9.68 0.03 7.62
C ARG A 132 -10.89 0.77 8.19
N LYS A 133 -11.71 0.10 9.01
CA LYS A 133 -12.82 0.73 9.73
C LYS A 133 -12.88 0.21 11.16
N GLY A 134 -12.42 1.03 12.10
CA GLY A 134 -12.20 0.61 13.49
C GLY A 134 -11.21 -0.56 13.56
N ASP A 135 -11.62 -1.63 14.23
CA ASP A 135 -10.82 -2.84 14.43
C ASP A 135 -11.00 -3.90 13.33
N ASP A 136 -11.62 -3.54 12.21
CA ASP A 136 -11.93 -4.43 11.09
C ASP A 136 -11.51 -3.82 9.73
N TYR A 137 -11.65 -4.62 8.68
CA TYR A 137 -11.49 -4.21 7.30
C TYR A 137 -12.81 -4.29 6.54
N LEU A 138 -13.02 -3.28 5.69
CA LEU A 138 -14.02 -3.34 4.64
C LEU A 138 -13.47 -4.15 3.46
N MET A 139 -14.32 -5.00 2.89
CA MET A 139 -13.94 -5.90 1.80
C MET A 139 -14.92 -5.88 0.62
N LEU A 140 -14.41 -6.14 -0.58
CA LEU A 140 -15.17 -6.65 -1.71
C LEU A 140 -14.99 -8.16 -1.76
N ASP A 141 -16.11 -8.86 -1.70
CA ASP A 141 -16.12 -10.31 -1.64
C ASP A 141 -16.72 -10.91 -2.93
N PRO A 142 -15.97 -11.69 -3.73
CA PRO A 142 -16.47 -12.24 -4.97
C PRO A 142 -17.62 -13.26 -4.77
N TRP A 143 -17.85 -13.72 -3.53
CA TRP A 143 -18.91 -14.68 -3.19
C TRP A 143 -19.57 -14.40 -1.82
N PRO A 144 -20.91 -14.40 -1.68
CA PRO A 144 -21.90 -14.59 -2.73
C PRO A 144 -22.02 -13.31 -3.57
N TYR A 145 -22.79 -13.40 -4.64
CA TYR A 145 -23.18 -12.24 -5.43
C TYR A 145 -23.81 -11.14 -4.56
N GLN A 146 -23.18 -9.96 -4.53
CA GLN A 146 -23.70 -8.75 -3.88
C GLN A 146 -23.73 -7.57 -4.88
N PRO A 147 -24.90 -7.22 -5.44
CA PRO A 147 -24.98 -6.18 -6.46
C PRO A 147 -24.84 -4.76 -5.88
N ASP A 148 -25.05 -4.59 -4.57
CA ASP A 148 -24.99 -3.29 -3.90
C ASP A 148 -23.60 -3.03 -3.32
N ILE A 149 -22.77 -2.33 -4.09
CA ILE A 149 -21.41 -1.93 -3.70
C ILE A 149 -21.37 -0.80 -2.67
N THR A 150 -22.53 -0.21 -2.34
CA THR A 150 -22.63 0.84 -1.31
C THR A 150 -22.78 0.26 0.09
N LYS A 151 -23.17 -1.01 0.17
CA LYS A 151 -23.23 -1.74 1.42
C LYS A 151 -21.82 -2.14 1.84
N GLU A 152 -21.44 -1.70 3.03
CA GLU A 152 -20.19 -2.09 3.65
C GLU A 152 -20.25 -3.55 4.12
N ASP A 153 -19.33 -4.37 3.60
CA ASP A 153 -19.06 -5.71 4.12
C ASP A 153 -17.76 -5.71 4.91
N TYR A 154 -17.86 -6.30 6.09
CA TYR A 154 -16.79 -6.35 7.10
C TYR A 154 -16.16 -7.73 7.10
N LEU A 155 -14.83 -7.78 7.05
CA LEU A 155 -14.06 -9.02 7.01
C LEU A 155 -14.37 -9.89 8.24
N MET A 156 -14.22 -9.33 9.45
CA MET A 156 -14.39 -10.10 10.69
C MET A 156 -15.83 -10.49 10.96
N LYS A 157 -16.79 -9.68 10.53
CA LYS A 157 -18.22 -10.07 10.62
C LYS A 157 -18.49 -11.42 9.95
N ARG A 158 -17.71 -11.78 8.93
CA ARG A 158 -17.96 -12.96 8.10
C ARG A 158 -16.93 -14.06 8.24
N TYR A 159 -15.66 -13.68 8.40
CA TYR A 159 -14.52 -14.59 8.32
C TYR A 159 -13.69 -14.63 9.61
N ALA A 160 -14.20 -14.10 10.72
CA ALA A 160 -13.49 -14.19 12.00
C ALA A 160 -13.20 -15.65 12.39
N GLN A 161 -14.19 -16.53 12.30
CA GLN A 161 -14.08 -17.93 12.76
C GLN A 161 -13.51 -18.07 14.19
N GLY A 162 -13.85 -17.13 15.08
CA GLY A 162 -13.30 -17.06 16.45
C GLY A 162 -11.86 -16.55 16.55
N ASN A 163 -11.22 -16.20 15.44
CA ASN A 163 -9.88 -15.64 15.41
C ASN A 163 -9.87 -14.12 15.62
N THR A 164 -8.72 -13.61 16.04
CA THR A 164 -8.41 -12.18 15.95
C THR A 164 -8.22 -11.76 14.48
N LEU A 165 -8.31 -10.47 14.18
CA LEU A 165 -8.18 -9.97 12.79
C LEU A 165 -6.90 -10.44 12.09
N LYS A 166 -5.77 -10.32 12.78
CA LYS A 166 -4.47 -10.78 12.28
C LYS A 166 -4.38 -12.29 12.05
N ARG A 167 -5.21 -13.09 12.73
CA ARG A 167 -5.27 -14.55 12.59
C ARG A 167 -6.34 -15.04 11.61
N ALA A 168 -7.36 -14.23 11.33
CA ALA A 168 -8.38 -14.52 10.33
C ALA A 168 -7.84 -14.43 8.89
N ILE A 169 -6.73 -13.69 8.68
CA ILE A 169 -6.05 -13.57 7.40
C ILE A 169 -4.93 -14.62 7.32
N SER A 170 -5.05 -15.57 6.39
CA SER A 170 -4.10 -16.67 6.21
C SER A 170 -3.08 -16.44 5.09
N HIS A 171 -3.29 -15.43 4.25
CA HIS A 171 -2.35 -15.00 3.22
C HIS A 171 -2.63 -13.55 2.80
N VAL A 172 -1.58 -12.78 2.47
CA VAL A 172 -1.69 -11.42 1.92
C VAL A 172 -0.97 -11.31 0.59
N ILE A 173 -1.65 -10.73 -0.39
CA ILE A 173 -1.11 -10.35 -1.69
C ILE A 173 -1.23 -8.83 -1.83
N LEU A 174 -0.10 -8.15 -2.06
CA LEU A 174 -0.06 -6.72 -2.32
C LEU A 174 0.52 -6.46 -3.70
N TYR A 175 -0.24 -5.73 -4.51
CA TYR A 175 0.25 -5.15 -5.76
C TYR A 175 0.49 -3.65 -5.58
N GLU A 176 1.38 -3.11 -6.39
CA GLU A 176 1.56 -1.69 -6.60
C GLU A 176 1.23 -1.37 -8.06
N ALA A 177 0.18 -0.60 -8.29
CA ALA A 177 -0.12 -0.04 -9.60
C ALA A 177 0.56 1.34 -9.74
N TYR A 178 1.64 1.43 -10.51
CA TYR A 178 2.40 2.66 -10.72
C TYR A 178 1.57 3.76 -11.38
N GLY A 179 1.73 5.00 -10.90
CA GLY A 179 0.89 6.13 -11.34
C GLY A 179 -0.55 6.07 -10.82
N SER A 180 -0.92 5.02 -10.10
CA SER A 180 -2.07 5.01 -9.20
C SER A 180 -1.61 5.46 -7.81
N GLY A 181 -2.40 6.33 -7.21
CA GLY A 181 -2.08 7.02 -5.96
C GLY A 181 -3.26 7.93 -5.62
N GLY A 182 -3.42 8.24 -4.34
CA GLY A 182 -4.66 8.86 -3.83
C GLY A 182 -5.62 7.83 -3.21
N PRO A 183 -6.76 8.28 -2.63
CA PRO A 183 -7.66 7.41 -1.86
C PRO A 183 -8.25 6.30 -2.72
N ILE A 184 -8.53 5.16 -2.10
CA ILE A 184 -9.53 4.22 -2.62
C ILE A 184 -10.90 4.92 -2.53
N SER A 185 -11.52 5.17 -3.67
CA SER A 185 -12.80 5.87 -3.80
C SER A 185 -13.93 4.94 -3.40
N THR A 186 -14.51 5.15 -2.22
CA THR A 186 -15.71 4.45 -1.74
C THR A 186 -16.97 5.26 -2.08
N PRO A 187 -18.13 4.62 -2.32
CA PRO A 187 -19.39 5.34 -2.44
C PRO A 187 -19.79 5.93 -1.08
N SER A 188 -19.63 7.24 -0.93
CA SER A 188 -20.29 8.04 0.10
C SER A 188 -20.71 9.38 -0.53
N THR A 189 -21.95 9.76 -0.26
CA THR A 189 -22.80 10.86 -0.77
C THR A 189 -22.09 12.17 -1.16
N PRO A 190 -22.54 12.89 -2.22
CA PRO A 190 -21.90 14.12 -2.71
C PRO A 190 -22.20 15.34 -1.83
N THR A 191 -21.19 16.20 -1.63
CA THR A 191 -21.42 17.61 -1.28
C THR A 191 -20.35 18.53 -1.89
N THR A 192 -20.79 19.24 -2.92
CA THR A 192 -20.61 20.68 -3.20
C THR A 192 -19.19 21.28 -3.35
N THR A 193 -18.91 21.59 -4.63
CA THR A 193 -18.15 22.72 -5.19
C THR A 193 -17.75 23.88 -4.27
N THR A 194 -16.47 24.29 -4.30
CA THR A 194 -15.95 25.52 -5.00
C THR A 194 -14.42 25.71 -4.75
N PRO A 195 -13.58 25.97 -5.78
CA PRO A 195 -12.18 26.47 -5.69
C PRO A 195 -12.12 28.00 -5.98
N PRO A 196 -10.97 28.73 -6.02
CA PRO A 196 -9.55 28.38 -5.76
C PRO A 196 -8.79 29.40 -4.86
N SER A 197 -7.53 29.11 -4.48
CA SER A 197 -6.48 30.14 -4.31
C SER A 197 -5.07 29.52 -4.42
N THR A 198 -4.26 30.04 -5.34
CA THR A 198 -2.79 29.85 -5.49
C THR A 198 -2.15 31.26 -5.36
N PRO A 199 -0.81 31.45 -5.45
CA PRO A 199 0.37 30.82 -4.85
C PRO A 199 1.19 31.84 -4.01
N THR A 200 2.20 31.42 -3.23
CA THR A 200 3.35 32.31 -2.97
C THR A 200 4.67 31.55 -2.82
N THR A 201 5.61 31.92 -3.68
CA THR A 201 7.02 31.53 -3.70
C THR A 201 7.76 32.13 -2.51
N GLY A 202 8.59 31.34 -1.83
CA GLY A 202 9.45 31.83 -0.74
C GLY A 202 10.53 30.82 -0.38
N THR A 203 11.62 30.80 -1.14
CA THR A 203 12.88 30.15 -0.77
C THR A 203 13.45 30.76 0.49
N THR A 204 13.35 30.07 1.63
CA THR A 204 14.27 30.22 2.76
C THR A 204 14.45 28.86 3.43
N THR A 205 15.70 28.41 3.52
CA THR A 205 16.16 27.26 4.32
C THR A 205 16.35 27.73 5.76
N PRO A 206 15.70 27.10 6.77
CA PRO A 206 16.17 27.18 8.15
C PRO A 206 16.63 25.80 8.63
N GLY A 207 17.88 25.73 9.12
CA GLY A 207 18.41 24.57 9.83
C GLY A 207 17.77 24.42 11.21
N GLY A 208 16.67 23.68 11.28
CA GLY A 208 15.98 23.30 12.51
C GLY A 208 16.01 21.78 12.77
N PRO A 209 15.48 21.32 13.92
CA PRO A 209 15.42 19.90 14.25
C PRO A 209 14.74 19.11 13.12
N SER A 210 15.33 17.99 12.72
CA SER A 210 14.86 17.17 11.60
C SER A 210 14.54 15.74 12.06
N ALA A 211 13.59 15.11 11.40
CA ALA A 211 13.29 13.69 11.55
C ALA A 211 13.35 13.00 10.20
N ARG A 212 13.59 11.69 10.20
CA ARG A 212 13.68 10.89 8.98
C ARG A 212 12.51 9.94 8.90
N VAL A 213 12.00 9.71 7.69
CA VAL A 213 11.01 8.65 7.46
C VAL A 213 11.71 7.31 7.63
N LYS A 214 11.20 6.45 8.52
CA LYS A 214 11.82 5.14 8.81
C LYS A 214 11.97 4.31 7.53
N ALA A 215 13.00 3.47 7.51
CA ALA A 215 13.32 2.61 6.36
C ALA A 215 12.23 1.56 6.06
N ASP A 216 11.41 1.20 7.06
CA ASP A 216 10.30 0.24 6.94
C ASP A 216 9.04 0.84 6.28
N VAL A 217 8.99 2.15 6.04
CA VAL A 217 7.89 2.86 5.35
C VAL A 217 8.06 2.76 3.83
N THR A 218 8.05 1.52 3.33
CA THR A 218 8.39 1.19 1.94
C THR A 218 7.40 1.72 0.89
N TRP A 219 6.21 2.16 1.32
CA TRP A 219 5.14 2.71 0.49
C TRP A 219 5.08 4.24 0.46
N GLY A 220 5.99 4.91 1.18
CA GLY A 220 6.01 6.37 1.34
C GLY A 220 5.08 6.89 2.45
N LEU A 221 5.45 8.03 3.03
CA LEU A 221 4.74 8.72 4.10
C LEU A 221 3.97 9.92 3.54
N ASN A 222 2.66 9.96 3.78
CA ASN A 222 1.82 11.10 3.41
C ASN A 222 2.02 12.27 4.39
N ILE A 223 2.35 13.45 3.85
CA ILE A 223 2.36 14.74 4.53
C ILE A 223 1.00 15.39 4.32
N ARG A 224 0.35 15.87 5.40
CA ARG A 224 -1.05 16.31 5.37
C ARG A 224 -1.28 17.77 5.78
N SER A 225 -2.16 18.55 5.17
CA SER A 225 -2.56 19.87 5.65
C SER A 225 -3.34 19.86 6.98
N SER A 226 -3.85 18.69 7.41
CA SER A 226 -4.49 18.47 8.72
C SER A 226 -4.17 17.07 9.26
N ILE A 227 -4.19 16.89 10.58
CA ILE A 227 -4.09 15.58 11.25
C ILE A 227 -5.34 14.71 11.03
N ASP A 228 -6.41 15.31 10.52
CA ASP A 228 -7.61 14.60 10.12
C ASP A 228 -7.32 13.66 8.95
N THR A 229 -7.40 12.36 9.24
CA THR A 229 -7.20 11.27 8.29
C THR A 229 -8.46 10.92 7.50
N SER A 230 -9.61 11.52 7.83
CA SER A 230 -10.90 11.22 7.21
C SER A 230 -11.02 11.74 5.77
N SER A 231 -10.13 12.66 5.36
CA SER A 231 -10.11 13.24 4.02
C SER A 231 -8.70 13.28 3.42
N MET A 232 -8.60 12.98 2.12
CA MET A 232 -7.35 13.09 1.36
C MET A 232 -7.17 14.42 0.62
N ALA A 233 -8.17 15.32 0.65
CA ALA A 233 -7.95 16.74 0.36
C ALA A 233 -6.91 17.35 1.33
N ASN A 234 -6.76 16.69 2.48
CA ASN A 234 -5.75 17.03 3.44
C ASN A 234 -4.36 16.48 3.09
N VAL A 235 -4.10 15.78 1.98
CA VAL A 235 -2.73 15.29 1.66
C VAL A 235 -2.05 16.28 0.72
N VAL A 236 -0.89 16.80 1.15
CA VAL A 236 -0.12 17.82 0.42
C VAL A 236 1.12 17.25 -0.27
N ALA A 237 1.68 16.13 0.22
CA ALA A 237 2.80 15.45 -0.38
C ALA A 237 2.86 13.98 0.05
N SER A 238 3.57 13.14 -0.71
CA SER A 238 4.01 11.82 -0.27
C SER A 238 5.52 11.73 -0.43
N VAL A 239 6.22 11.27 0.60
CA VAL A 239 7.68 11.22 0.66
C VAL A 239 8.18 9.79 0.88
N PRO A 240 9.22 9.33 0.17
CA PRO A 240 9.74 7.97 0.32
C PRO A 240 10.42 7.73 1.68
N ALA A 241 10.63 6.46 2.01
CA ALA A 241 11.47 6.07 3.14
C ALA A 241 12.85 6.73 3.06
N GLY A 242 13.40 7.08 4.22
CA GLY A 242 14.69 7.75 4.32
C GLY A 242 14.68 9.25 4.03
N THR A 243 13.53 9.83 3.63
CA THR A 243 13.40 11.29 3.41
C THR A 243 13.59 12.04 4.72
N GLN A 244 14.41 13.08 4.70
CA GLN A 244 14.58 13.97 5.84
C GLN A 244 13.53 15.09 5.79
N LEU A 245 12.85 15.30 6.93
CA LEU A 245 11.78 16.26 7.11
C LEU A 245 12.18 17.24 8.22
N LEU A 246 12.03 18.53 7.95
CA LEU A 246 12.27 19.59 8.94
C LEU A 246 11.08 19.65 9.89
N LEU A 247 11.28 19.58 11.20
CA LEU A 247 10.24 19.74 12.20
C LEU A 247 9.96 21.23 12.42
N LEU A 248 8.71 21.65 12.29
CA LEU A 248 8.29 23.05 12.44
C LEU A 248 7.79 23.38 13.84
N GLU A 249 7.58 22.39 14.70
CA GLU A 249 7.08 22.56 16.07
C GLU A 249 8.22 22.40 17.08
N ALA A 250 8.21 23.24 18.14
CA ALA A 250 9.21 23.19 19.20
C ALA A 250 9.15 21.88 20.01
N ASP A 251 7.96 21.29 20.15
CA ASP A 251 7.71 19.99 20.79
C ASP A 251 7.78 18.81 19.82
N GLY A 252 8.01 19.08 18.52
CA GLY A 252 8.10 18.06 17.47
C GLY A 252 9.08 16.93 17.78
N PRO A 253 10.33 17.19 18.22
CA PRO A 253 11.29 16.14 18.56
C PRO A 253 10.82 15.18 19.64
N SER A 254 9.97 15.63 20.57
CA SER A 254 9.44 14.80 21.65
C SER A 254 8.34 13.85 21.17
N LYS A 255 7.66 14.19 20.06
CA LYS A 255 6.60 13.38 19.45
C LYS A 255 7.13 12.33 18.48
N VAL A 256 8.33 12.50 17.92
CA VAL A 256 8.94 11.56 16.96
C VAL A 256 9.01 10.15 17.55
N GLY A 257 8.45 9.18 16.83
CA GLY A 257 8.34 7.78 17.24
C GLY A 257 7.09 7.44 18.06
N ALA A 258 6.31 8.43 18.53
CA ALA A 258 5.13 8.19 19.34
C ALA A 258 3.90 7.81 18.50
N VAL A 259 3.21 6.75 18.92
CA VAL A 259 1.98 6.25 18.29
C VAL A 259 0.84 7.26 18.48
N ASN A 260 0.00 7.43 17.45
CA ASN A 260 -1.11 8.41 17.41
C ASN A 260 -0.71 9.88 17.58
N GLN A 261 0.59 10.20 17.49
CA GLN A 261 1.07 11.58 17.47
C GLN A 261 1.35 12.02 16.04
N TRP A 262 1.16 13.31 15.80
CA TRP A 262 1.44 13.96 14.53
C TRP A 262 2.42 15.09 14.76
N VAL A 263 3.31 15.31 13.79
CA VAL A 263 4.30 16.39 13.84
C VAL A 263 4.18 17.23 12.59
N ARG A 264 4.10 18.55 12.76
CA ARG A 264 4.18 19.47 11.63
C ARG A 264 5.59 19.51 11.07
N VAL A 265 5.72 19.24 9.79
CA VAL A 265 6.96 19.08 9.06
C VAL A 265 6.98 19.89 7.77
N ARG A 266 8.19 20.19 7.29
CA ARG A 266 8.45 20.72 5.95
C ARG A 266 9.38 19.78 5.19
N THR A 267 9.03 19.50 3.94
CA THR A 267 9.85 18.72 3.01
C THR A 267 10.97 19.58 2.39
N GLN A 268 11.97 18.95 1.77
CA GLN A 268 13.06 19.67 1.08
C GLN A 268 12.57 20.52 -0.11
N ASP A 269 11.49 20.10 -0.77
CA ASP A 269 10.79 20.84 -1.82
C ASP A 269 9.86 21.94 -1.28
N GLY A 270 9.90 22.21 0.04
CA GLY A 270 9.23 23.35 0.67
C GLY A 270 7.76 23.14 1.02
N LYS A 271 7.22 21.91 0.87
CA LYS A 271 5.83 21.61 1.23
C LYS A 271 5.69 21.39 2.73
N GLU A 272 4.65 21.98 3.32
CA GLU A 272 4.38 21.86 4.75
C GLU A 272 3.11 21.06 5.04
N GLY A 273 3.16 20.26 6.09
CA GLY A 273 1.98 19.59 6.62
C GLY A 273 2.31 18.77 7.86
N PHE A 274 1.45 17.84 8.22
CA PHE A 274 1.54 16.95 9.35
C PHE A 274 1.94 15.56 8.86
N ALA A 275 2.98 15.02 9.48
CA ALA A 275 3.42 13.64 9.31
C ALA A 275 3.07 12.83 10.55
N ALA A 276 2.69 11.57 10.36
CA ALA A 276 2.46 10.64 11.46
C ALA A 276 3.80 10.34 12.16
N ALA A 277 3.89 10.69 13.44
CA ALA A 277 5.15 10.72 14.18
C ALA A 277 5.74 9.32 14.39
N TRP A 278 4.91 8.28 14.45
CA TRP A 278 5.34 6.90 14.62
C TRP A 278 6.05 6.30 13.40
N TYR A 279 5.95 6.93 12.24
CA TYR A 279 6.71 6.60 11.03
C TYR A 279 7.99 7.42 10.88
N LEU A 280 8.29 8.27 11.86
CA LEU A 280 9.50 9.07 11.91
C LEU A 280 10.50 8.49 12.92
N GLU A 281 11.77 8.60 12.59
CA GLU A 281 12.91 8.35 13.48
C GLU A 281 13.69 9.65 13.71
N LYS A 282 14.29 9.78 14.90
CA LYS A 282 15.10 10.94 15.25
C LYS A 282 16.40 10.90 14.45
N VAL A 283 16.77 12.02 13.86
CA VAL A 283 18.09 12.21 13.25
C VAL A 283 18.90 13.04 14.24
N GLU A 284 19.96 12.47 14.81
CA GLU A 284 20.95 13.28 15.51
C GLU A 284 21.58 14.25 14.52
N ALA A 285 21.59 15.54 14.84
CA ALA A 285 22.29 16.52 14.02
C ALA A 285 23.76 16.08 13.90
N PRO A 286 24.35 16.11 12.70
CA PRO A 286 25.79 15.91 12.60
C PRO A 286 26.46 16.98 13.48
N ALA A 287 27.32 16.55 14.40
CA ALA A 287 28.14 17.47 15.18
C ALA A 287 28.81 18.46 14.21
N PRO A 288 28.87 19.77 14.53
CA PRO A 288 29.54 20.73 13.66
C PRO A 288 30.93 20.20 13.34
N ALA A 289 31.21 20.04 12.05
CA ALA A 289 32.52 19.63 11.58
C ALA A 289 33.55 20.56 12.24
N GLN A 290 34.42 19.99 13.08
CA GLN A 290 35.59 20.72 13.52
C GLN A 290 36.32 21.19 12.26
N PRO A 291 36.78 22.45 12.18
CA PRO A 291 37.56 22.92 11.05
C PRO A 291 38.74 21.97 10.89
N THR A 292 38.74 21.17 9.83
CA THR A 292 39.93 20.44 9.44
C THR A 292 40.98 21.50 9.11
N ALA A 293 42.03 21.53 9.93
CA ALA A 293 43.19 22.37 9.68
C ALA A 293 43.66 22.19 8.23
N PRO A 294 44.12 23.25 7.55
CA PRO A 294 44.59 23.13 6.17
C PRO A 294 45.69 22.06 6.10
N ALA A 295 45.53 21.13 5.17
CA ALA A 295 46.55 20.12 4.90
C ALA A 295 47.91 20.80 4.61
N PRO A 296 49.03 20.29 5.15
CA PRO A 296 50.35 20.75 4.75
C PRO A 296 50.53 20.54 3.25
N GLY A 297 51.03 21.56 2.54
CA GLY A 297 51.30 21.50 1.11
C GLY A 297 52.28 20.39 0.73
N PRO A 298 52.33 20.00 -0.55
CA PRO A 298 53.15 18.88 -1.01
C PRO A 298 54.63 19.17 -0.77
N VAL A 299 55.27 18.33 0.04
CA VAL A 299 56.72 18.36 0.24
C VAL A 299 57.36 17.84 -1.05
N LYS A 300 58.18 18.68 -1.70
CA LYS A 300 59.08 18.26 -2.78
C LYS A 300 60.03 17.20 -2.23
N GLU A 301 59.92 15.99 -2.74
CA GLU A 301 60.87 14.91 -2.49
C GLU A 301 62.18 15.24 -3.22
N ALA A 302 63.27 15.41 -2.45
CA ALA A 302 64.63 15.55 -2.98
C ALA A 302 65.25 14.16 -3.19
N PRO A 303 66.17 13.99 -4.17
CA PRO A 303 66.65 12.66 -4.56
C PRO A 303 67.56 12.02 -3.51
N VAL A 304 67.42 10.70 -3.36
CA VAL A 304 68.22 9.82 -2.50
C VAL A 304 69.69 9.78 -2.96
N PRO A 305 70.71 9.93 -2.08
CA PRO A 305 72.09 9.68 -2.43
C PRO A 305 72.43 8.18 -2.33
N ALA A 306 73.16 7.67 -3.33
CA ALA A 306 73.65 6.29 -3.40
C ALA A 306 74.85 6.08 -2.44
N PRO A 307 74.99 4.89 -1.82
CA PRO A 307 76.11 4.59 -0.92
C PRO A 307 77.37 4.09 -1.69
N PRO A 308 78.57 4.19 -1.06
CA PRO A 308 79.87 3.87 -1.66
C PRO A 308 80.17 2.37 -1.78
#